data_AF-A0A2N1M6D1-F1
#
_entry.id   AF-A0A2N1M6D1-F1
#
_cell.length_a   1.000
_cell.length_b   1.000
_cell.length_c   1.000
_cell.angle_alpha   90.00
_cell.angle_beta   90.00
_cell.angle_gamma   90.00
#
_symmetry.space_group_name_H-M   'P 1'
#
loop_
_entity.id
_entity.type
_entity.pdbx_description
1 polymer ?
#
loop_
_entity_poly.entity_id
_entity_poly.type
_entity_poly.pdbx_seq_one_letter_code
_entity_poly.pdbx_strand_id
1 'polypeptide(L)' 'MLPPPSSEYRSAEELFQSAQAFANSQGYALVKKRTRKDRHGELKNMSIRCDRGGVYINRMGLTEETRKRHK' A
#
# COMPACT_ATOMS: atom_id res chain seq x y z
N MET A 1 13.44 7.03 -7.38
CA MET A 1 12.42 7.41 -6.39
C MET A 1 13.05 7.22 -5.02
N LEU A 2 13.16 8.29 -4.23
CA LEU A 2 13.62 8.17 -2.86
C LEU A 2 12.48 7.60 -2.01
N PRO A 3 12.77 6.71 -1.03
CA PRO A 3 11.75 6.29 -0.09
C PRO A 3 11.33 7.49 0.78
N PRO A 4 10.05 7.56 1.21
CA PRO A 4 9.66 8.53 2.23
C PRO A 4 10.47 8.30 3.51
N PRO A 5 10.82 9.37 4.26
CA PRO A 5 11.55 9.24 5.51
C PRO A 5 10.77 8.40 6.53
N SER A 6 11.51 7.61 7.32
CA SER A 6 10.94 6.85 8.43
C SER A 6 10.46 7.81 9.52
N SER A 7 9.20 7.69 9.92
CA SER A 7 8.64 8.44 11.04
C SER A 7 7.57 7.61 11.73
N GLU A 8 7.35 7.88 13.01
CA GLU A 8 6.25 7.31 13.78
C GLU A 8 5.01 8.19 13.64
N TYR A 9 3.86 7.55 13.46
CA TYR A 9 2.59 8.22 13.23
C TYR A 9 1.56 7.69 14.22
N ARG A 10 0.66 8.54 14.71
CA ARG A 10 -0.35 8.17 15.70
C ARG A 10 -1.55 7.47 15.07
N SER A 11 -1.78 7.69 13.77
CA SER A 11 -2.85 7.04 13.01
C SER A 11 -2.40 6.67 11.60
N ALA A 12 -3.14 5.74 10.97
CA ALA A 12 -2.89 5.37 9.59
C ALA A 12 -3.28 6.48 8.61
N GLU A 13 -4.25 7.32 8.97
CA GLU A 13 -4.64 8.51 8.22
C GLU A 13 -3.51 9.53 8.18
N GLU A 14 -2.88 9.81 9.33
CA GLU A 14 -1.73 10.71 9.44
C GLU A 14 -0.53 10.18 8.63
N LEU A 15 -0.21 8.89 8.78
CA LEU A 15 0.81 8.23 7.97
C LEU A 15 0.53 8.39 6.48
N PHE A 16 -0.72 8.15 6.06
CA PHE A 16 -1.10 8.25 4.65
C PHE A 16 -0.97 9.69 4.14
N GLN A 17 -1.39 10.70 4.91
CA GLN A 17 -1.28 12.10 4.51
C GLN A 17 0.19 12.54 4.37
N SER A 18 1.04 12.19 5.33
CA SER A 18 2.48 12.48 5.28
C SER A 18 3.14 11.82 4.05
N ALA A 19 2.88 10.52 3.85
CA ALA A 19 3.39 9.78 2.71
C ALA A 19 2.85 10.32 1.37
N GLN A 20 1.59 10.75 1.32
CA GLN A 20 0.98 11.38 0.15
C GLN A 20 1.63 12.72 -0.18
N ALA A 21 1.91 13.56 0.83
CA ALA A 21 2.58 14.83 0.63
C ALA A 21 3.99 14.64 0.05
N PHE A 22 4.74 13.66 0.58
CA PHE A 22 6.04 13.28 0.03
C PHE A 22 5.91 12.78 -1.41
N ALA A 23 4.98 11.86 -1.70
CA ALA A 23 4.74 11.35 -3.04
C ALA A 23 4.43 12.49 -4.04
N ASN A 24 3.55 13.42 -3.66
CA ASN A 24 3.19 14.57 -4.48
C ASN A 24 4.41 15.44 -4.80
N SER A 25 5.32 15.65 -3.83
CA SER A 25 6.57 16.38 -4.05
C SER A 25 7.49 15.70 -5.07
N GLN A 26 7.35 14.39 -5.25
CA GLN A 26 8.10 13.58 -6.22
C GLN A 26 7.33 13.38 -7.53
N GLY A 27 6.15 14.00 -7.67
CA GLY A 27 5.33 13.98 -8.88
C GLY A 27 4.41 12.77 -9.05
N TYR A 28 4.22 11.93 -8.03
CA TYR A 28 3.28 10.81 -8.08
C TYR A 28 2.32 10.85 -6.90
N ALA A 29 1.27 10.02 -6.91
CA ALA A 29 0.30 9.92 -5.82
C ALA A 29 0.26 8.50 -5.23
N LEU A 30 -0.28 8.39 -4.02
CA LEU A 30 -0.52 7.11 -3.37
C LEU A 30 -2.00 6.74 -3.39
N VAL A 31 -2.28 5.46 -3.53
CA VAL A 31 -3.64 4.89 -3.54
C VAL A 31 -3.75 3.80 -2.48
N LYS A 32 -4.80 3.86 -1.66
CA LYS A 32 -5.12 2.82 -0.68
C LYS A 32 -5.60 1.57 -1.42
N LYS A 33 -4.81 0.48 -1.40
CA LYS A 33 -5.14 -0.79 -2.06
C LYS A 33 -6.05 -1.66 -1.20
N ARG A 34 -5.69 -1.81 0.08
CA ARG A 34 -6.39 -2.71 0.98
C ARG A 34 -6.12 -2.30 2.41
N THR A 35 -7.16 -2.33 3.23
CA THR A 35 -7.04 -2.32 4.69
C THR A 35 -7.34 -3.72 5.21
N ARG A 36 -6.59 -4.15 6.23
CA ARG A 36 -6.89 -5.35 7.01
C ARG A 36 -7.16 -4.92 8.43
N LYS A 37 -8.29 -5.40 8.94
CA LYS A 37 -8.64 -5.29 10.35
C LYS A 37 -8.23 -6.55 11.09
N ASP A 38 -7.99 -6.43 12.38
CA ASP A 38 -7.79 -7.57 13.26
C ASP A 38 -9.13 -8.23 13.64
N ARG A 39 -9.11 -9.13 14.64
CA ARG A 39 -10.31 -9.83 15.12
C ARG A 39 -11.28 -8.91 15.88
N HIS A 40 -10.79 -7.78 16.40
CA HIS A 40 -11.56 -6.80 17.14
C HIS A 40 -12.12 -5.69 16.24
N GLY A 41 -11.77 -5.69 14.95
CA GLY A 41 -12.23 -4.69 13.99
C GLY A 41 -11.30 -3.48 13.87
N GLU A 42 -10.18 -3.49 14.59
CA GLU A 42 -9.17 -2.43 14.61
C GLU A 42 -8.22 -2.57 13.42
N LEU A 43 -7.67 -1.45 12.96
CA LEU A 43 -6.79 -1.44 11.80
C LEU A 43 -5.47 -2.17 12.12
N LYS A 44 -5.24 -3.30 11.46
CA LYS A 44 -4.00 -4.08 11.59
C LYS A 44 -2.92 -3.66 10.61
N ASN A 45 -3.29 -3.48 9.34
CA ASN A 45 -2.39 -2.95 8.32
C ASN A 45 -3.13 -2.35 7.13
N MET A 46 -2.44 -1.46 6.42
CA MET A 46 -2.90 -0.85 5.19
C MET A 46 -1.84 -1.04 4.11
N SER A 47 -2.24 -1.62 2.99
CA SER A 47 -1.42 -1.70 1.78
C SER A 47 -1.67 -0.46 0.93
N ILE A 48 -0.60 0.24 0.58
CA ILE A 48 -0.62 1.43 -0.26
C ILE A 48 0.11 1.10 -1.58
N ARG A 49 -0.31 1.72 -2.70
CA ARG A 49 0.37 1.61 -4.00
C ARG A 49 0.62 2.99 -4.61
N CYS A 50 1.55 3.06 -5.55
CA CYS A 50 1.69 4.20 -6.45
C CYS A 50 0.50 4.27 -7.44
N ASP A 51 0.02 5.47 -7.74
CA ASP A 51 -1.05 5.77 -8.69
C ASP A 51 -0.67 5.46 -10.14
N ARG A 52 0.59 5.66 -10.50
CA ARG A 52 1.12 5.40 -11.85
C ARG A 52 1.17 3.92 -12.24
N GLY A 53 0.73 3.03 -11.35
CA GLY A 53 0.80 1.59 -11.56
C GLY A 53 2.23 1.07 -11.43
N GLY A 54 2.37 -0.11 -10.86
CA GLY A 54 3.64 -0.85 -10.85
C GLY A 54 3.53 -2.06 -11.78
N VAL A 55 4.64 -2.46 -12.39
CA VAL A 55 4.72 -3.75 -13.08
C VAL A 55 4.62 -4.84 -12.01
N TYR A 56 3.60 -5.69 -12.11
CA TYR A 56 3.49 -6.85 -11.23
C TYR A 56 4.61 -7.82 -11.56
N ILE A 57 5.50 -8.06 -10.59
CA ILE A 57 6.56 -9.06 -10.72
C ILE A 57 6.14 -10.30 -9.96
N ASN A 58 5.89 -11.38 -10.69
CA ASN A 58 5.51 -12.67 -10.13
C ASN A 58 6.72 -13.41 -9.55
N ARG A 59 7.05 -13.13 -8.29
CA ARG A 59 8.16 -13.83 -7.60
C ARG A 59 7.83 -15.26 -7.16
N MET A 60 6.54 -15.63 -7.15
CA MET A 60 6.04 -16.90 -6.63
C MET A 60 5.74 -17.93 -7.73
N GLY A 61 6.01 -17.60 -9.00
CA GLY A 61 5.68 -18.48 -10.13
C GLY A 61 4.18 -18.74 -10.32
N LEU A 62 3.31 -17.91 -9.75
CA LEU A 62 1.85 -18.06 -9.84
C LEU A 62 1.36 -17.87 -11.27
N THR A 63 0.76 -18.90 -11.86
CA THR A 63 -0.01 -18.82 -13.10
C THR A 63 -1.32 -18.06 -12.89
N GLU A 64 -1.97 -17.57 -13.95
CA GLU A 64 -3.30 -16.92 -13.80
C GLU A 64 -4.36 -17.86 -13.17
N GLU A 65 -4.23 -19.17 -13.37
CA GLU A 65 -5.09 -20.18 -12.74
C GLU A 65 -4.87 -20.27 -11.24
N THR A 66 -3.61 -20.38 -10.80
CA THR A 66 -3.24 -20.47 -9.37
C THR A 66 -3.38 -19.13 -8.65
N ARG A 67 -3.44 -18.00 -9.39
CA ARG A 67 -3.70 -16.66 -8.84
C ARG A 67 -5.17 -16.48 -8.43
N LYS A 68 -6.09 -17.26 -8.99
CA LYS A 68 -7.51 -17.16 -8.63
C LYS A 68 -7.68 -17.63 -7.19
N ARG A 69 -8.26 -16.75 -6.38
CA ARG A 69 -8.69 -17.12 -5.03
C ARG A 69 -9.89 -18.05 -5.19
N HIS A 70 -9.71 -19.34 -4.95
CA HIS A 70 -10.83 -20.27 -4.82
C HIS A 70 -11.71 -19.76 -3.67
N LYS A 71 -12.98 -19.51 -4.00
CA LYS A 71 -14.02 -19.14 -3.04
C LYS A 71 -14.61 -20.40 -2.42
#